data_AF-A0A928N1K5-F1
#
_entry.id   AF-A0A928N1K5-F1
#
_cell.length_a   1.000
_cell.length_b   1.000
_cell.length_c   1.000
_cell.angle_alpha   90.00
_cell.angle_beta   90.00
_cell.angle_gamma   90.00
#
_symmetry.space_group_name_H-M   'P 1'
#
loop_
_entity.id
_entity.type
_entity.pdbx_description
1 polymer ?
#
loop_
_entity_poly.entity_id
_entity_poly.type
_entity_poly.pdbx_seq_one_letter_code
_entity_poly.pdbx_strand_id
1 'polypeptide(L)' 'MTKLIHLRERMRRNLKEREEICRECGLSANQLKYKLYNPRKFTLGEIVTIKRILSLTTDQIIKIFAPFVAKRN' A
#
# COMPACT_ATOMS: atom_id res chain seq x y z
N MET A 1 11.82 5.64 11.32
CA MET A 1 10.86 4.65 11.80
C MET A 1 9.43 5.17 11.53
N THR A 2 9.04 5.51 10.28
CA THR A 2 7.85 6.38 10.07
C THR A 2 7.44 6.46 8.59
N LYS A 3 7.11 5.34 7.94
CA LYS A 3 6.68 5.36 6.52
C LYS A 3 5.42 4.53 6.28
N LEU A 4 5.37 3.33 6.85
CA LEU A 4 4.14 2.52 6.92
C LEU A 4 3.05 3.14 7.79
N ILE A 5 3.43 3.82 8.87
CA ILE A 5 2.47 4.51 9.75
C ILE A 5 1.77 5.63 8.97
N HIS A 6 2.53 6.45 8.23
CA HIS A 6 1.96 7.48 7.37
C HIS A 6 1.04 6.92 6.28
N LEU A 7 1.42 5.80 5.63
CA LEU A 7 0.55 5.13 4.67
C LEU A 7 -0.75 4.66 5.34
N ARG A 8 -0.67 4.03 6.51
CA ARG A 8 -1.84 3.58 7.27
C ARG A 8 -2.74 4.73 7.71
N GLU A 9 -2.16 5.82 8.20
CA GLU A 9 -2.92 7.01 8.57
C GLU A 9 -3.63 7.64 7.37
N ARG A 10 -2.96 7.72 6.21
CA ARG A 10 -3.58 8.19 4.97
C ARG A 10 -4.76 7.29 4.58
N MET A 11 -4.57 5.98 4.60
CA MET A 11 -5.66 5.01 4.35
C MET A 11 -6.81 5.10 5.37
N ARG A 12 -6.53 5.59 6.59
CA ARG A 12 -7.54 5.76 7.64
C ARG A 12 -8.33 7.05 7.45
N ARG A 13 -7.67 8.15 7.06
CA ARG A 13 -8.28 9.48 6.90
C ARG A 13 -8.98 9.63 5.55
N ASN A 14 -8.40 9.10 4.47
CA ASN A 14 -8.97 9.17 3.14
C ASN A 14 -9.69 7.87 2.78
N LEU A 15 -10.97 7.80 3.14
CA LEU A 15 -11.83 6.68 2.81
C LEU A 15 -11.97 6.48 1.30
N LYS A 16 -12.02 7.56 0.51
CA LYS A 16 -12.10 7.50 -0.95
C LYS A 16 -10.89 6.81 -1.58
N GLU A 17 -9.67 7.22 -1.20
CA GLU A 17 -8.42 6.58 -1.68
C GLU A 17 -8.40 5.09 -1.29
N ARG A 18 -8.85 4.77 -0.07
CA ARG A 18 -8.93 3.39 0.40
C ARG A 18 -9.91 2.55 -0.42
N GLU A 19 -11.10 3.07 -0.69
CA GLU A 19 -12.13 2.38 -1.48
C GLU A 19 -11.68 2.18 -2.93
N GLU A 20 -11.02 3.17 -3.52
CA GLU A 20 -10.49 3.06 -4.88
C GLU A 20 -9.40 1.98 -4.98
N ILE A 21 -8.49 1.92 -4.00
CA ILE A 21 -7.47 0.85 -3.92
C ILE A 21 -8.13 -0.51 -3.73
N CYS A 22 -9.13 -0.61 -2.84
CA CYS A 22 -9.88 -1.85 -2.65
C CYS A 22 -10.56 -2.31 -3.95
N ARG A 23 -11.16 -1.37 -4.69
CA ARG A 23 -11.84 -1.65 -5.96
C ARG A 23 -10.87 -2.10 -7.05
N GLU A 24 -9.80 -1.34 -7.27
CA GLU A 24 -8.80 -1.63 -8.31
C GLU A 24 -7.97 -2.89 -8.01
N CYS A 25 -7.67 -3.14 -6.74
CA CYS A 25 -6.94 -4.34 -6.32
C CYS A 25 -7.85 -5.56 -6.09
N GLY A 26 -9.18 -5.41 -6.17
CA GLY A 26 -10.13 -6.48 -5.86
C GLY A 26 -10.07 -6.96 -4.39
N LEU A 27 -9.72 -6.06 -3.47
CA LEU A 27 -9.55 -6.36 -2.04
C LEU A 27 -10.74 -5.85 -1.23
N SER A 28 -11.15 -6.59 -0.21
CA SER A 28 -12.01 -6.04 0.84
C SER A 28 -11.21 -5.12 1.77
N ALA A 29 -11.89 -4.18 2.44
CA ALA A 29 -11.26 -3.28 3.41
C ALA A 29 -10.45 -4.02 4.50
N ASN A 30 -10.92 -5.20 4.90
CA ASN A 30 -10.23 -6.03 5.89
C ASN A 30 -8.96 -6.69 5.33
N GLN A 31 -8.97 -7.11 4.06
CA GLN A 31 -7.79 -7.63 3.36
C GLN A 31 -6.74 -6.54 3.18
N LEU A 32 -7.16 -5.34 2.75
CA LEU A 32 -6.26 -4.20 2.62
C LEU A 32 -5.66 -3.83 3.99
N LYS A 33 -6.47 -3.78 5.06
CA LYS A 33 -5.99 -3.56 6.42
C LYS A 33 -4.93 -4.60 6.80
N TYR A 34 -5.21 -5.88 6.62
CA TYR A 34 -4.26 -6.95 6.93
C TYR A 34 -2.94 -6.81 6.13
N LYS A 35 -3.01 -6.50 4.83
CA LYS A 35 -1.83 -6.25 4.00
C LYS A 35 -1.05 -5.00 4.42
N LEU A 36 -1.71 -3.95 4.87
CA LEU A 36 -1.04 -2.78 5.47
C LEU A 36 -0.29 -3.14 6.77
N TYR A 37 -0.75 -4.14 7.52
CA TYR A 37 -0.02 -4.72 8.65
C TYR A 37 1.15 -5.60 8.22
N ASN A 38 1.00 -6.33 7.11
CA ASN A 38 2.04 -7.19 6.54
C ASN A 38 2.35 -6.84 5.07
N PRO A 39 3.15 -5.79 4.82
CA PRO A 39 3.36 -5.25 3.49
C PRO A 39 4.07 -6.21 2.51
N ARG A 40 4.64 -7.31 3.01
CA ARG A 40 5.19 -8.41 2.18
C ARG A 40 4.12 -9.13 1.36
N LYS A 41 2.85 -9.04 1.77
CA LYS A 41 1.72 -9.66 1.04
C LYS A 41 1.19 -8.82 -0.11
N PHE A 42 1.71 -7.61 -0.31
CA PHE A 42 1.37 -6.83 -1.51
C PHE A 42 2.07 -7.42 -2.73
N THR A 43 1.32 -7.58 -3.81
CA THR A 43 1.87 -7.90 -5.13
C THR A 43 2.40 -6.63 -5.79
N LEU A 44 3.26 -6.79 -6.79
CA LEU A 44 3.75 -5.66 -7.59
C LEU A 44 2.60 -4.86 -8.23
N GLY A 45 1.56 -5.55 -8.72
CA GLY A 45 0.36 -4.90 -9.27
C GLY A 45 -0.34 -4.01 -8.24
N GLU A 46 -0.55 -4.51 -7.02
CA GLU A 46 -1.18 -3.73 -5.94
C GLU A 46 -0.31 -2.52 -5.55
N ILE A 47 1.02 -2.66 -5.52
CA ILE A 47 1.94 -1.56 -5.22
C ILE A 47 1.88 -0.48 -6.30
N VAL A 48 1.78 -0.86 -7.57
CA VAL A 48 1.63 0.07 -8.70
C VAL A 48 0.29 0.81 -8.62
N THR A 49 -0.79 0.11 -8.29
CA THR A 49 -2.11 0.73 -8.06
C THR A 49 -2.06 1.74 -6.91
N ILE A 50 -1.46 1.37 -5.78
CA ILE A 50 -1.27 2.28 -4.62
C ILE A 50 -0.43 3.50 -5.03
N LYS A 51 0.64 3.31 -5.80
CA LYS A 51 1.45 4.40 -6.34
C LYS A 51 0.59 5.38 -7.16
N ARG A 52 -0.24 4.85 -8.06
CA ARG A 52 -1.09 5.65 -8.96
C ARG A 52 -2.14 6.43 -8.20
N ILE A 53 -2.92 5.76 -7.34
CA ILE A 53 -4.05 6.36 -6.61
C ILE A 53 -3.57 7.41 -5.60
N LEU A 54 -2.48 7.11 -4.88
CA LEU A 54 -1.93 8.04 -3.90
C LEU A 54 -1.03 9.11 -4.50
N SER A 55 -0.82 9.09 -5.82
CA SER A 55 0.10 9.96 -6.56
C SER A 55 1.49 9.98 -5.89
N LEU A 56 2.01 8.81 -5.54
CA LEU A 56 3.31 8.67 -4.89
C LEU A 56 4.44 8.58 -5.91
N THR A 57 5.60 9.14 -5.56
CA THR A 57 6.82 8.96 -6.35
C THR A 57 7.40 7.56 -6.16
N THR A 58 8.21 7.12 -7.12
CA THR A 58 8.91 5.82 -7.04
C THR A 58 9.79 5.73 -5.79
N ASP A 59 10.45 6.83 -5.40
CA ASP A 59 11.26 6.89 -4.17
C ASP A 59 10.42 6.63 -2.90
N GLN A 60 9.21 7.21 -2.81
CA GLN A 60 8.30 6.98 -1.69
C GLN A 60 7.87 5.51 -1.63
N ILE A 61 7.52 4.92 -2.77
CA ILE A 61 7.13 3.50 -2.87
C ILE A 61 8.29 2.59 -2.46
N ILE A 62 9.50 2.82 -2.96
CA ILE A 62 10.70 2.07 -2.56
C ILE A 62 10.90 2.20 -1.05
N LYS A 63 10.81 3.40 -0.50
CA LYS A 63 10.97 3.63 0.93
C LYS A 63 9.90 2.94 1.80
N ILE A 64 8.70 2.71 1.27
CA ILE A 64 7.60 2.02 1.97
C ILE A 64 7.69 0.49 1.80
N PHE A 65 7.97 0.01 0.59
CA PHE A 65 7.83 -1.40 0.20
C PHE A 65 9.16 -2.12 -0.07
N ALA A 66 10.25 -1.44 -0.44
CA ALA A 66 11.55 -2.08 -0.71
C ALA A 66 12.10 -2.96 0.42
N PRO A 67 12.02 -2.58 1.72
CA PRO A 67 12.46 -3.49 2.80
C PRO A 67 11.64 -4.79 2.91
N PHE A 68 10.52 -4.88 2.17
CA PHE A 68 9.61 -6.02 2.18
C PHE A 68 9.61 -6.80 0.85
N VAL A 69 9.96 -6.15 -0.26
CA VAL A 69 10.01 -6.77 -1.60
C VAL A 69 11.35 -7.47 -1.84
N ALA A 70 12.45 -7.00 -1.24
CA ALA A 70 13.80 -7.54 -1.47
C ALA A 70 14.09 -8.96 -0.93
N LYS A 71 13.12 -9.63 -0.29
CA LYS A 71 13.26 -10.99 0.30
C LYS A 71 12.54 -12.10 -0.51
N ARG A 72 12.19 -11.85 -1.77
CA ARG A 72 11.82 -12.91 -2.73
C ARG A 72 13.03 -13.21 -3.62
N ASN A 73 14.00 -13.94 -3.07
CA ASN A 73 15.01 -14.66 -3.84
C ASN A 73 15.34 -15.94 -3.05
#